data_AF-A0A819TI77-F1
#
_entry.id   AF-A0A819TI77-F1
#
_cell.length_a   1.000
_cell.length_b   1.000
_cell.length_c   1.000
_cell.angle_alpha   90.00
_cell.angle_beta   90.00
_cell.angle_gamma   90.00
#
_symmetry.space_group_name_H-M   'P 1'
#
loop_
_entity.id
_entity.type
_entity.pdbx_description
1 polymer ?
#
loop_
_entity_poly.entity_id
_entity_poly.type
_entity_poly.pdbx_seq_one_letter_code
_entity_poly.pdbx_strand_id
1 'polypeptide(L)'
;AIVSVNLYFEKKSAFALGIAVCGSGVGTFVLSYIMDAVVNIQSWLSYPSALLIEAAIILFGIVCGFLMTPLPQEPSEQRRLQRQAEKNLKSSNAPVTSENNVANEIVEPMLPNVSIQNSPSKSFFGQIIEQIDLNLLKNTAFTLFTVSNFLASLGFNVIYNFADDLANDSKVIKGHRTYIVMSIGLSNILGRVIIGYLGDRKWINRLLLFIITLIISGIATIIAPLCGSSVITHIGYASLFGFFSGGYVALTSIVLVDIVGKNKLSDAFGVLLLFIGIATAIGTPIVGAMRDAFSDFTRPFLWPYLIFGSCTVLSGVILFAIPFLQRKKPNGHQTEVNVEAS
;
A
#
# COMPACT_ATOMS: atom_id res chain seq x y z
N ALA A 1 4.97 7.97 -4.98
CA ALA A 1 4.33 8.94 -4.07
C ALA A 1 4.54 8.59 -2.59
N ILE A 2 3.96 7.51 -2.05
CA ILE A 2 4.02 7.16 -0.60
C ILE A 2 5.45 7.05 -0.08
N VAL A 3 6.31 6.32 -0.80
CA VAL A 3 7.73 6.18 -0.45
C VAL A 3 8.45 7.53 -0.54
N SER A 4 8.26 8.26 -1.63
CA SER A 4 8.88 9.58 -1.86
C SER A 4 8.56 10.59 -0.75
N VAL A 5 7.31 10.65 -0.28
CA VAL A 5 6.88 11.57 0.80
C VAL A 5 7.52 11.20 2.13
N ASN A 6 7.62 9.91 2.46
CA ASN A 6 8.29 9.44 3.67
C ASN A 6 9.80 9.72 3.68
N LEU A 7 10.42 9.79 2.49
CA LEU A 7 11.83 10.17 2.36
C LEU A 7 12.04 11.69 2.50
N TYR A 8 11.10 12.52 2.03
CA TYR A 8 11.20 13.99 2.08
C TYR A 8 10.93 14.59 3.46
N PHE A 9 9.97 14.06 4.20
CA PHE A 9 9.53 14.65 5.47
C PHE A 9 9.94 13.78 6.65
N GLU A 10 10.80 14.30 7.55
CA GLU A 10 11.19 13.56 8.77
C GLU A 10 10.30 13.86 9.98
N LYS A 11 9.86 15.12 10.15
CA LYS A 11 9.15 15.60 11.35
C LYS A 11 7.62 15.58 11.25
N LYS A 12 7.07 15.60 10.03
CA LYS A 12 5.61 15.62 9.78
C LYS A 12 5.21 14.61 8.70
N SER A 13 5.83 13.43 8.72
CA SER A 13 5.62 12.41 7.71
C SER A 13 4.18 11.90 7.71
N ALA A 14 3.54 11.81 8.88
CA ALA A 14 2.20 11.25 8.97
C ALA A 14 1.12 12.15 8.40
N PHE A 15 1.19 13.45 8.71
CA PHE A 15 0.27 14.44 8.16
C PHE A 15 0.49 14.68 6.67
N ALA A 16 1.75 14.83 6.24
CA ALA A 16 2.08 15.05 4.83
C ALA A 16 1.64 13.85 3.97
N LEU A 17 1.87 12.63 4.45
CA LEU A 17 1.40 11.44 3.78
C LEU A 17 -0.13 11.32 3.81
N GLY A 18 -0.76 11.67 4.94
CA GLY A 18 -2.21 11.74 5.06
C GLY A 18 -2.81 12.56 3.91
N ILE A 19 -2.29 13.77 3.67
CA ILE A 19 -2.71 14.65 2.56
C ILE A 19 -2.37 14.01 1.19
N ALA A 20 -1.14 13.53 1.01
CA ALA A 20 -0.69 12.99 -0.28
C ALA A 20 -1.52 11.79 -0.76
N VAL A 21 -2.10 11.01 0.16
CA VAL A 21 -2.89 9.81 -0.15
C VAL A 21 -4.40 10.07 -0.04
N CYS A 22 -4.85 11.30 0.26
CA CYS A 22 -6.28 11.66 0.26
C CYS A 22 -6.95 11.45 -1.12
N GLY A 23 -6.17 11.44 -2.20
CA GLY A 23 -6.68 11.20 -3.56
C GLY A 23 -7.51 9.92 -3.69
N SER A 24 -7.22 8.87 -2.90
CA SER A 24 -8.04 7.65 -2.93
C SER A 24 -9.46 7.89 -2.43
N GLY A 25 -9.64 8.67 -1.36
CA GLY A 25 -10.96 8.97 -0.80
C GLY A 25 -11.77 9.91 -1.71
N VAL A 26 -11.11 10.90 -2.32
CA VAL A 26 -11.72 11.76 -3.35
C VAL A 26 -12.16 10.91 -4.55
N GLY A 27 -11.30 10.00 -4.99
CA GLY A 27 -11.61 9.02 -6.04
C GLY A 27 -12.83 8.19 -5.70
N THR A 28 -12.86 7.53 -4.54
CA THR A 28 -14.02 6.74 -4.10
C THR A 28 -15.31 7.56 -4.07
N PHE A 29 -15.28 8.79 -3.58
CA PHE A 29 -16.45 9.67 -3.52
C PHE A 29 -16.95 10.07 -4.92
N VAL A 30 -16.07 10.67 -5.73
CA VAL A 30 -16.45 11.21 -7.05
C VAL A 30 -16.75 10.08 -8.04
N LEU A 31 -15.89 9.05 -8.08
CA LEU A 31 -16.02 7.93 -9.01
C LEU A 31 -17.27 7.11 -8.70
N SER A 32 -17.63 6.90 -7.42
CA SER A 32 -18.86 6.18 -7.08
C SER A 32 -20.10 6.87 -7.65
N TYR A 33 -20.14 8.20 -7.65
CA TYR A 33 -21.26 8.96 -8.22
C TYR A 33 -21.30 8.88 -9.75
N ILE A 34 -20.15 9.08 -10.41
CA ILE A 34 -20.04 9.01 -11.87
C ILE A 34 -20.40 7.60 -12.36
N MET A 35 -19.88 6.57 -11.70
CA MET A 35 -20.14 5.18 -12.09
C MET A 35 -21.60 4.80 -11.91
N ASP A 36 -22.24 5.22 -10.81
CA ASP A 36 -23.68 5.00 -10.62
C ASP A 36 -24.50 5.73 -11.70
N ALA A 37 -24.15 6.97 -12.05
CA ALA A 37 -24.82 7.73 -13.11
C ALA A 37 -24.69 7.04 -14.50
N VAL A 38 -23.52 6.50 -14.82
CA VAL A 38 -23.25 5.81 -16.09
C VAL A 38 -23.95 4.45 -16.15
N VAL A 39 -23.92 3.67 -15.06
CA VAL A 39 -24.55 2.34 -14.99
C VAL A 39 -26.08 2.43 -15.05
N ASN A 40 -26.68 3.50 -14.50
CA ASN A 40 -28.13 3.72 -14.55
C ASN A 40 -28.66 4.12 -15.94
N ILE A 41 -27.80 4.39 -16.91
CA ILE A 41 -28.23 4.55 -18.30
C ILE A 41 -28.74 3.19 -18.77
N GLN A 42 -30.00 3.11 -19.20
CA GLN A 42 -30.67 1.85 -19.54
C GLN A 42 -30.30 1.38 -20.96
N SER A 43 -28.99 1.30 -21.23
CA SER A 43 -28.40 0.96 -22.52
C SER A 43 -27.41 -0.19 -22.36
N TRP A 44 -27.30 -1.04 -23.39
CA TRP A 44 -26.30 -2.12 -23.45
C TRP A 44 -24.85 -1.60 -23.40
N LEU A 45 -24.65 -0.31 -23.68
CA LEU A 45 -23.35 0.35 -23.67
C LEU A 45 -22.88 0.82 -22.28
N SER A 46 -23.70 0.72 -21.23
CA SER A 46 -23.40 1.34 -19.94
C SER A 46 -22.17 0.76 -19.24
N TYR A 47 -22.05 -0.57 -19.18
CA TYR A 47 -20.89 -1.23 -18.57
C TYR A 47 -19.58 -1.00 -19.36
N PRO A 48 -19.55 -1.15 -20.70
CA PRO A 48 -18.36 -0.77 -21.48
C PRO A 48 -17.96 0.70 -21.29
N SER A 49 -18.93 1.61 -21.18
CA SER A 49 -18.66 3.04 -20.95
C SER A 49 -18.04 3.29 -19.58
N ALA A 50 -18.50 2.59 -18.54
CA ALA A 50 -17.89 2.64 -17.21
C ALA A 50 -16.42 2.17 -17.23
N LEU A 51 -16.13 1.05 -17.92
CA LEU A 51 -14.77 0.53 -18.07
C LEU A 51 -13.86 1.49 -18.85
N LEU A 52 -14.38 2.16 -19.89
CA LEU A 52 -13.63 3.16 -20.66
C LEU A 52 -13.27 4.39 -19.82
N ILE A 53 -14.18 4.86 -18.96
CA ILE A 53 -13.90 5.96 -18.04
C ILE A 53 -12.79 5.57 -17.06
N GLU A 54 -12.84 4.37 -16.51
CA GLU A 54 -11.80 3.86 -15.61
C GLU A 54 -10.44 3.76 -16.32
N ALA A 55 -10.40 3.22 -17.54
CA ALA A 55 -9.20 3.15 -18.36
C ALA A 55 -8.62 4.55 -18.66
N ALA A 56 -9.47 5.53 -18.96
CA ALA A 56 -9.05 6.92 -19.20
C ALA A 56 -8.41 7.56 -17.95
N ILE A 57 -8.97 7.30 -16.76
CA ILE A 57 -8.41 7.79 -15.49
C ILE A 57 -7.03 7.17 -15.24
N ILE A 58 -6.87 5.87 -15.47
CA ILE A 58 -5.58 5.18 -15.31
C ILE A 58 -4.53 5.76 -16.27
N LEU A 59 -4.93 6.03 -17.53
CA LEU A 59 -4.04 6.61 -18.53
C LEU A 59 -3.62 8.04 -18.17
N PHE A 60 -4.51 8.84 -17.57
CA PHE A 60 -4.14 10.15 -17.02
C PHE A 60 -3.09 10.02 -15.89
N GLY A 61 -3.15 8.96 -15.09
CA GLY A 61 -2.15 8.64 -14.08
C GLY A 61 -0.73 8.47 -14.64
N ILE A 62 -0.60 8.01 -15.90
CA ILE A 62 0.70 7.88 -16.58
C ILE A 62 1.33 9.27 -16.79
N VAL A 63 0.53 10.27 -17.17
CA VAL A 63 0.99 11.66 -17.35
C VAL A 63 1.50 12.23 -16.01
N CYS A 64 0.78 11.97 -14.91
CA CYS A 64 1.23 12.35 -13.58
C CYS A 64 2.53 11.62 -13.17
N GLY A 65 2.71 10.38 -13.62
CA GLY A 65 3.94 9.60 -13.42
C GLY A 65 5.15 10.25 -14.08
N PHE A 66 5.01 10.74 -15.32
CA PHE A 66 6.07 11.46 -16.03
C PHE A 66 6.48 12.77 -15.33
N LEU A 67 5.55 13.40 -14.59
CA LEU A 67 5.84 14.61 -13.83
C LEU A 67 6.68 14.34 -12.55
N MET A 68 6.73 13.08 -12.06
CA MET A 68 7.55 12.73 -10.90
C MET A 68 9.04 12.76 -11.30
N THR A 69 9.68 13.89 -11.02
CA THR A 69 11.13 14.06 -11.21
C THR A 69 11.87 13.09 -10.28
N PRO A 70 12.91 12.38 -10.76
CA PRO A 70 13.67 11.44 -9.94
C PRO A 70 14.31 12.17 -8.74
N LEU A 71 14.29 11.49 -7.59
CA LEU A 71 14.83 12.00 -6.33
C LEU A 71 16.33 12.33 -6.49
N PRO A 72 16.82 13.47 -5.98
CA PRO A 72 18.25 13.69 -5.83
C PRO A 72 18.82 12.61 -4.91
N GLN A 73 19.62 11.70 -5.46
CA GLN A 73 20.35 10.72 -4.66
C GLN A 73 21.30 11.44 -3.71
N GLU A 74 21.40 10.95 -2.48
CA GLU A 74 22.42 11.37 -1.51
C GLU A 74 23.80 11.36 -2.21
N PRO A 75 24.62 12.43 -2.11
CA PRO A 75 25.93 12.50 -2.76
C PRO A 75 26.86 11.33 -2.41
N SER A 76 26.61 10.69 -1.26
CA SER A 76 27.31 9.52 -0.77
C SER A 76 26.99 8.23 -1.57
N GLU A 77 25.74 8.04 -2.00
CA GLU A 77 25.32 6.92 -2.85
C GLU A 77 25.78 7.10 -4.30
N GLN A 78 25.70 8.31 -4.86
CA GLN A 78 26.25 8.59 -6.19
C GLN A 78 27.75 8.30 -6.25
N ARG A 79 28.52 8.67 -5.22
CA ARG A 79 29.94 8.30 -5.13
C ARG A 79 30.16 6.79 -4.99
N ARG A 80 29.26 6.06 -4.33
CA ARG A 80 29.35 4.59 -4.21
C ARG A 80 29.06 3.89 -5.54
N LEU A 81 28.01 4.31 -6.24
CA LEU A 81 27.65 3.80 -7.57
C LEU A 81 28.72 4.16 -8.61
N GLN A 82 29.27 5.38 -8.56
CA GLN A 82 30.43 5.75 -9.38
C GLN A 82 31.66 4.90 -9.07
N ARG A 83 31.98 4.66 -7.78
CA ARG A 83 33.09 3.78 -7.39
C ARG A 83 32.87 2.31 -7.80
N GLN A 84 31.63 1.83 -7.77
CA GLN A 84 31.28 0.49 -8.26
C GLN A 84 31.38 0.41 -9.78
N ALA A 85 30.88 1.41 -10.49
CA ALA A 85 31.04 1.54 -11.94
C ALA A 85 32.52 1.60 -12.33
N GLU A 86 33.34 2.39 -11.64
CA GLU A 86 34.80 2.44 -11.84
C GLU A 86 35.50 1.12 -11.53
N LYS A 87 35.09 0.40 -10.48
CA LYS A 87 35.64 -0.92 -10.17
C LYS A 87 35.29 -1.95 -11.24
N ASN A 88 34.05 -1.93 -11.73
CA ASN A 88 33.61 -2.81 -12.82
C ASN A 88 34.31 -2.48 -14.15
N LEU A 89 34.59 -1.20 -14.41
CA LEU A 89 35.37 -0.75 -15.57
C LEU A 89 36.83 -1.23 -15.49
N LYS A 90 37.42 -1.18 -14.30
CA LYS A 90 38.80 -1.64 -14.05
C LYS A 90 38.92 -3.16 -14.08
N SER A 91 37.90 -3.92 -13.66
CA SER A 91 37.89 -5.38 -13.79
C SER A 91 37.67 -5.86 -15.22
N SER A 92 37.06 -5.03 -16.09
CA SER A 92 36.85 -5.35 -17.50
C SER A 92 38.11 -5.14 -18.36
N ASN A 93 39.11 -4.41 -17.87
CA ASN A 93 40.39 -4.16 -18.54
C ASN A 93 41.54 -4.89 -17.83
N ALA A 94 41.54 -6.23 -17.89
CA ALA A 94 42.75 -7.02 -17.61
C ALA A 94 43.70 -6.97 -18.82
N PRO A 95 45.04 -6.99 -18.63
CA PRO A 95 45.99 -6.67 -19.68
C PRO A 95 46.03 -7.76 -20.75
N VAL A 96 45.76 -7.39 -22.00
CA VAL A 96 46.09 -8.19 -23.18
C VAL A 96 47.61 -8.17 -23.32
N THR A 97 48.22 -9.35 -23.31
CA THR A 97 49.66 -9.56 -23.50
C THR A 97 50.14 -9.02 -24.86
N SER A 98 51.25 -8.28 -24.79
CA SER A 98 51.95 -7.62 -25.90
C SER A 98 52.36 -8.56 -27.03
N GLU A 99 52.15 -8.13 -28.28
CA GLU A 99 53.14 -8.32 -29.36
C GLU A 99 52.92 -7.33 -30.54
N ASN A 100 53.87 -6.40 -30.67
CA ASN A 100 54.44 -5.75 -31.86
C ASN A 100 53.57 -5.44 -33.11
N ASN A 101 53.41 -4.15 -33.45
CA ASN A 101 54.20 -3.48 -34.51
C ASN A 101 53.76 -2.02 -34.76
N VAL A 102 54.75 -1.24 -35.21
CA VAL A 102 54.79 0.22 -35.38
C VAL A 102 54.06 0.68 -36.67
N ALA A 103 53.27 1.75 -36.57
CA ALA A 103 53.30 2.97 -37.41
C ALA A 103 51.90 3.61 -37.59
N ASN A 104 51.79 4.88 -37.17
CA ASN A 104 50.92 5.97 -37.64
C ASN A 104 49.59 5.63 -38.33
N GLU A 105 48.47 6.07 -37.74
CA GLU A 105 47.59 7.09 -38.34
C GLU A 105 46.41 7.44 -37.40
N ILE A 106 46.22 8.75 -37.22
CA ILE A 106 44.99 9.51 -36.88
C ILE A 106 44.11 8.95 -35.76
N VAL A 107 44.25 9.56 -34.57
CA VAL A 107 43.32 9.44 -33.46
C VAL A 107 42.00 10.14 -33.81
N GLU A 108 41.05 9.41 -34.37
CA GLU A 108 39.62 9.72 -34.16
C GLU A 108 39.23 9.31 -32.74
N PRO A 109 38.40 10.08 -32.02
CA PRO A 109 37.89 9.67 -30.73
C PRO A 109 36.88 8.53 -30.97
N MET A 110 37.40 7.31 -31.01
CA MET A 110 36.63 6.09 -30.92
C MET A 110 35.80 6.15 -29.64
N LEU A 111 34.49 6.39 -29.81
CA LEU A 111 33.48 6.06 -28.80
C LEU A 111 33.83 4.68 -28.26
N PRO A 112 33.83 4.48 -26.92
CA PRO A 112 34.13 3.18 -26.36
C PRO A 112 33.16 2.18 -26.98
N ASN A 113 33.70 1.19 -27.69
CA ASN A 113 32.97 -0.01 -28.07
C ASN A 113 32.57 -0.70 -26.76
N VAL A 114 31.45 -0.26 -26.21
CA VAL A 114 30.70 -1.00 -25.21
C VAL A 114 30.27 -2.25 -25.96
N SER A 115 31.09 -3.30 -25.85
CA SER A 115 30.61 -4.64 -26.11
C SER A 115 29.40 -4.80 -25.20
N ILE A 116 28.20 -4.70 -25.78
CA ILE A 116 26.97 -5.13 -25.14
C ILE A 116 27.19 -6.61 -24.90
N GLN A 117 27.73 -6.92 -23.73
CA GLN A 117 27.74 -8.26 -23.22
C GLN A 117 26.26 -8.61 -23.15
N ASN A 118 25.83 -9.46 -24.08
CA ASN A 118 24.49 -10.02 -24.12
C ASN A 118 24.33 -10.85 -22.85
N SER A 119 24.07 -10.18 -21.73
CA SER A 119 23.42 -10.79 -20.59
C SER A 119 22.16 -11.43 -21.16
N PRO A 120 21.93 -12.74 -20.98
CA PRO A 120 20.71 -13.36 -21.48
C PRO A 120 19.56 -12.50 -20.97
N SER A 121 18.72 -12.01 -21.89
CA SER A 121 17.59 -11.15 -21.55
C SER A 121 16.78 -11.87 -20.48
N LYS A 122 17.04 -11.53 -19.21
CA LYS A 122 16.36 -12.13 -18.08
C LYS A 122 14.90 -11.75 -18.31
N SER A 123 14.03 -12.76 -18.33
CA SER A 123 12.59 -12.55 -18.40
C SER A 123 12.22 -11.41 -17.45
N PHE A 124 11.34 -10.49 -17.89
CA PHE A 124 10.89 -9.35 -17.12
C PHE A 124 10.49 -9.74 -15.68
N PHE A 125 9.86 -10.91 -15.51
CA PHE A 125 9.53 -11.49 -14.21
C PHE A 125 10.75 -11.87 -13.37
N GLY A 126 11.81 -12.39 -13.98
CA GLY A 126 13.07 -12.71 -13.28
C GLY A 126 13.75 -11.47 -12.72
N GLN A 127 13.68 -10.34 -13.44
CA GLN A 127 14.20 -9.05 -12.96
C GLN A 127 13.38 -8.52 -11.78
N ILE A 128 12.05 -8.64 -11.81
CA ILE A 128 11.17 -8.24 -10.71
C ILE A 128 11.46 -9.08 -9.46
N ILE A 129 11.55 -10.41 -9.60
CA ILE A 129 11.79 -11.31 -8.46
C ILE A 129 13.14 -11.02 -7.81
N GLU A 130 14.17 -10.69 -8.58
CA GLU A 130 15.50 -10.33 -8.08
C GLU A 130 15.52 -9.02 -7.28
N GLN A 131 14.53 -8.13 -7.48
CA GLN A 131 14.37 -6.90 -6.69
C GLN A 131 13.55 -7.07 -5.40
N ILE A 132 12.90 -8.22 -5.20
CA ILE A 132 12.11 -8.48 -3.98
C ILE A 132 13.01 -9.11 -2.91
N ASP A 133 13.45 -8.31 -1.94
CA ASP A 133 14.24 -8.83 -0.80
C ASP A 133 13.36 -9.54 0.25
N LEU A 134 13.03 -10.81 -0.01
CA LEU A 134 12.29 -11.66 0.93
C LEU A 134 13.04 -11.93 2.25
N ASN A 135 14.34 -11.60 2.35
CA ASN A 135 15.06 -11.73 3.62
C ASN A 135 14.49 -10.80 4.70
N LEU A 136 13.78 -9.75 4.32
CA LEU A 136 13.05 -8.88 5.26
C LEU A 136 12.05 -9.66 6.11
N LEU A 137 11.45 -10.74 5.59
CA LEU A 137 10.51 -11.61 6.33
C LEU A 137 11.18 -12.43 7.44
N LYS A 138 12.51 -12.45 7.54
CA LYS A 138 13.21 -13.03 8.70
C LYS A 138 13.11 -12.12 9.94
N ASN A 139 12.83 -10.83 9.75
CA ASN A 139 12.58 -9.92 10.87
C ASN A 139 11.18 -10.14 11.42
N THR A 140 11.08 -10.78 12.59
CA THR A 140 9.81 -11.11 13.25
C THR A 140 8.83 -9.94 13.35
N ALA A 141 9.30 -8.71 13.62
CA ALA A 141 8.43 -7.54 13.70
C ALA A 141 7.81 -7.18 12.34
N PHE A 142 8.60 -7.27 11.26
CA PHE A 142 8.13 -7.05 9.90
C PHE A 142 7.20 -8.18 9.43
N THR A 143 7.49 -9.43 9.80
CA THR A 143 6.61 -10.58 9.50
C THR A 143 5.25 -10.42 10.17
N LEU A 144 5.20 -10.07 11.46
CA LEU A 144 3.94 -9.81 12.17
C LEU A 144 3.17 -8.66 11.53
N PHE A 145 3.87 -7.59 11.15
CA PHE A 145 3.26 -6.46 10.47
C PHE A 145 2.67 -6.83 9.10
N THR A 146 3.39 -7.68 8.35
CA THR A 146 2.94 -8.17 7.04
C THR A 146 1.73 -9.10 7.17
N VAL A 147 1.77 -10.05 8.11
CA VAL A 147 0.64 -10.95 8.42
C VAL A 147 -0.59 -10.15 8.85
N SER A 148 -0.41 -9.15 9.72
CA SER A 148 -1.49 -8.25 10.13
C SER A 148 -2.12 -7.55 8.93
N ASN A 149 -1.32 -6.92 8.06
CA ASN A 149 -1.86 -6.23 6.87
C ASN A 149 -2.50 -7.19 5.86
N PHE A 150 -2.02 -8.43 5.75
CA PHE A 150 -2.66 -9.47 4.95
C PHE A 150 -4.08 -9.80 5.47
N LEU A 151 -4.21 -10.07 6.78
CA LEU A 151 -5.51 -10.34 7.41
C LEU A 151 -6.46 -9.14 7.31
N ALA A 152 -5.97 -7.93 7.56
CA ALA A 152 -6.77 -6.72 7.43
C ALA A 152 -7.27 -6.54 6.00
N SER A 153 -6.42 -6.78 5.00
CA SER A 153 -6.76 -6.64 3.57
C SER A 153 -7.81 -7.65 3.12
N LEU A 154 -7.81 -8.88 3.65
CA LEU A 154 -8.91 -9.83 3.46
C LEU A 154 -10.22 -9.23 3.95
N GLY A 155 -10.21 -8.65 5.16
CA GLY A 155 -11.39 -8.08 5.81
C GLY A 155 -11.97 -6.83 5.13
N PHE A 156 -11.13 -6.05 4.48
CA PHE A 156 -11.49 -4.77 3.85
C PHE A 156 -12.53 -4.88 2.74
N ASN A 157 -12.54 -6.00 2.00
CA ASN A 157 -13.36 -6.13 0.78
C ASN A 157 -14.85 -6.31 1.06
N VAL A 158 -15.21 -6.81 2.24
CA VAL A 158 -16.60 -7.22 2.56
C VAL A 158 -17.57 -6.04 2.49
N ILE A 159 -17.17 -4.86 2.98
CA ILE A 159 -18.05 -3.68 3.04
C ILE A 159 -18.34 -3.12 1.65
N TYR A 160 -17.36 -3.14 0.75
CA TYR A 160 -17.55 -2.66 -0.62
C TYR A 160 -18.34 -3.66 -1.46
N ASN A 161 -18.03 -4.96 -1.34
CA ASN A 161 -18.66 -6.00 -2.16
C ASN A 161 -20.12 -6.23 -1.80
N PHE A 162 -20.47 -6.18 -0.52
CA PHE A 162 -21.85 -6.37 -0.04
C PHE A 162 -22.60 -5.05 0.17
N ALA A 163 -22.09 -3.92 -0.31
CA ALA A 163 -22.78 -2.63 -0.19
C ALA A 163 -24.15 -2.66 -0.89
N ASP A 164 -24.24 -3.33 -2.05
CA ASP A 164 -25.49 -3.54 -2.78
C ASP A 164 -26.46 -4.46 -2.04
N ASP A 165 -25.94 -5.53 -1.46
CA ASP A 165 -26.76 -6.50 -0.74
C ASP A 165 -27.34 -5.92 0.54
N LEU A 166 -26.55 -5.12 1.27
CA LEU A 166 -27.02 -4.37 2.43
C LEU A 166 -28.04 -3.29 2.05
N ALA A 167 -27.87 -2.68 0.87
CA ALA A 167 -28.82 -1.73 0.32
C ALA A 167 -30.15 -2.38 -0.08
N ASN A 168 -30.13 -3.61 -0.61
CA ASN A 168 -31.30 -4.30 -1.15
C ASN A 168 -32.10 -5.13 -0.12
N ASP A 169 -31.47 -5.60 0.96
CA ASP A 169 -32.19 -6.17 2.13
C ASP A 169 -33.14 -5.15 2.77
N SER A 170 -32.87 -3.87 2.54
CA SER A 170 -33.75 -2.76 2.85
C SER A 170 -34.53 -2.45 1.57
N LYS A 171 -35.86 -2.55 1.54
CA LYS A 171 -36.67 -2.15 0.36
C LYS A 171 -36.66 -0.62 0.11
N VAL A 172 -35.49 0.02 0.19
CA VAL A 172 -35.31 1.46 0.36
C VAL A 172 -34.57 2.02 -0.85
N ILE A 173 -35.23 2.97 -1.51
CA ILE A 173 -34.73 4.06 -2.36
C ILE A 173 -33.57 3.74 -3.33
N LYS A 174 -33.80 3.98 -4.63
CA LYS A 174 -32.74 3.96 -5.67
C LYS A 174 -31.53 4.82 -5.25
N GLY A 175 -30.31 4.27 -5.31
CA GLY A 175 -29.07 4.98 -4.99
C GLY A 175 -28.54 4.78 -3.55
N HIS A 176 -29.18 3.93 -2.74
CA HIS A 176 -28.75 3.65 -1.35
C HIS A 176 -27.28 3.16 -1.27
N ARG A 177 -26.87 2.26 -2.16
CA ARG A 177 -25.47 1.77 -2.26
C ARG A 177 -24.47 2.91 -2.50
N THR A 178 -24.82 3.84 -3.39
CA THR A 178 -23.98 4.99 -3.74
C THR A 178 -23.74 5.87 -2.53
N TYR A 179 -24.76 6.11 -1.69
CA TYR A 179 -24.57 6.86 -0.44
C TYR A 179 -23.63 6.17 0.55
N ILE A 180 -23.70 4.85 0.68
CA ILE A 180 -22.76 4.07 1.52
C ILE A 180 -21.32 4.30 1.04
N VAL A 181 -21.04 4.04 -0.24
CA VAL A 181 -19.68 4.16 -0.79
C VAL A 181 -19.17 5.60 -0.76
N MET A 182 -20.01 6.59 -1.09
CA MET A 182 -19.66 8.01 -0.99
C MET A 182 -19.30 8.42 0.44
N SER A 183 -20.08 7.98 1.43
CA SER A 183 -19.79 8.27 2.84
C SER A 183 -18.47 7.67 3.32
N ILE A 184 -18.11 6.46 2.86
CA ILE A 184 -16.80 5.85 3.10
C ILE A 184 -15.70 6.73 2.50
N GLY A 185 -15.87 7.17 1.25
CA GLY A 185 -14.89 8.02 0.56
C GLY A 185 -14.64 9.34 1.29
N LEU A 186 -15.70 10.05 1.69
CA LEU A 186 -15.61 11.33 2.38
C LEU A 186 -14.99 11.20 3.78
N SER A 187 -15.44 10.22 4.56
CA SER A 187 -14.90 10.01 5.91
C SER A 187 -13.45 9.52 5.88
N ASN A 188 -13.05 8.77 4.85
CA ASN A 188 -11.66 8.34 4.63
C ASN A 188 -10.70 9.52 4.47
N ILE A 189 -11.11 10.57 3.75
CA ILE A 189 -10.31 11.81 3.63
C ILE A 189 -10.11 12.42 5.02
N LEU A 190 -11.18 12.60 5.79
CA LEU A 190 -11.12 13.16 7.14
C LEU A 190 -10.26 12.31 8.07
N GLY A 191 -10.41 10.99 7.99
CA GLY A 191 -9.64 10.01 8.74
C GLY A 191 -8.14 10.12 8.47
N ARG A 192 -7.73 10.18 7.19
CA ARG A 192 -6.32 10.35 6.80
C ARG A 192 -5.71 11.63 7.36
N VAL A 193 -6.45 12.74 7.28
CA VAL A 193 -5.96 14.04 7.75
C VAL A 193 -5.88 14.08 9.27
N ILE A 194 -6.94 13.69 9.98
CA ILE A 194 -7.02 13.77 11.44
C ILE A 194 -6.10 12.75 12.10
N ILE A 195 -6.17 11.47 11.70
CA ILE A 195 -5.31 10.42 12.26
C ILE A 195 -3.84 10.63 11.85
N GLY A 196 -3.58 11.08 10.62
CA GLY A 196 -2.24 11.48 10.20
C GLY A 196 -1.67 12.61 11.05
N TYR A 197 -2.46 13.64 11.34
CA TYR A 197 -2.08 14.72 12.24
C TYR A 197 -1.81 14.24 13.68
N LEU A 198 -2.65 13.33 14.21
CA LEU A 198 -2.44 12.71 15.51
C LEU A 198 -1.15 11.88 15.53
N GLY A 199 -0.84 11.15 14.46
CA GLY A 199 0.37 10.31 14.34
C GLY A 199 1.70 11.07 14.40
N ASP A 200 1.68 12.39 14.18
CA ASP A 200 2.87 13.25 14.31
C ASP A 200 3.03 13.86 15.71
N ARG A 201 2.09 13.63 16.64
CA ARG A 201 2.19 14.13 18.02
C ARG A 201 3.13 13.24 18.84
N LYS A 202 4.14 13.85 19.46
CA LYS A 202 5.17 13.17 20.27
C LYS A 202 4.61 12.31 21.42
N TRP A 203 3.43 12.64 21.93
CA TRP A 203 2.79 11.90 23.02
C TRP A 203 1.98 10.69 22.56
N ILE A 204 1.82 10.51 21.24
CA ILE A 204 1.03 9.43 20.67
C ILE A 204 1.98 8.38 20.07
N ASN A 205 1.82 7.14 20.52
CA ASN A 205 2.52 6.02 19.91
C ASN A 205 1.85 5.67 18.57
N ARG A 206 2.60 5.84 17.47
CA ARG A 206 2.14 5.58 16.10
C ARG A 206 1.63 4.15 15.89
N LEU A 207 2.32 3.17 16.48
CA LEU A 207 1.90 1.77 16.42
C LEU A 207 0.57 1.55 17.17
N LEU A 208 0.41 2.15 18.35
CA LEU A 208 -0.84 2.03 19.11
C LEU A 208 -2.00 2.71 18.37
N LEU A 209 -1.77 3.89 17.80
CA LEU A 209 -2.76 4.59 16.99
C LEU A 209 -3.21 3.74 15.79
N PHE A 210 -2.24 3.10 15.11
CA PHE A 210 -2.51 2.15 14.03
C PHE A 210 -3.39 0.98 14.51
N ILE A 211 -3.03 0.33 15.62
CA ILE A 211 -3.79 -0.79 16.19
C ILE A 211 -5.23 -0.37 16.52
N ILE A 212 -5.41 0.78 17.17
CA ILE A 212 -6.74 1.29 17.53
C ILE A 212 -7.58 1.52 16.27
N THR A 213 -7.01 2.16 15.24
CA THR A 213 -7.75 2.38 13.99
C THR A 213 -8.17 1.07 13.31
N LEU A 214 -7.31 0.06 13.35
CA LEU A 214 -7.59 -1.25 12.77
C LEU A 214 -8.71 -1.99 13.51
N ILE A 215 -8.65 -2.00 14.85
CA ILE A 215 -9.65 -2.66 15.69
C ILE A 215 -11.01 -1.99 15.55
N ILE A 216 -11.07 -0.66 15.59
CA ILE A 216 -12.34 0.07 15.42
C ILE A 216 -12.91 -0.18 14.02
N SER A 217 -12.07 -0.20 12.98
CA SER A 217 -12.49 -0.54 11.62
C SER A 217 -13.09 -1.95 11.56
N GLY A 218 -12.45 -2.95 12.18
CA GLY A 218 -12.97 -4.33 12.21
C GLY A 218 -14.27 -4.48 13.00
N ILE A 219 -14.41 -3.78 14.14
CA ILE A 219 -15.65 -3.73 14.92
C ILE A 219 -16.77 -3.06 14.12
N ALA A 220 -16.48 -1.97 13.41
CA ALA A 220 -17.44 -1.32 12.52
C ALA A 220 -17.96 -2.28 11.44
N THR A 221 -17.07 -3.11 10.87
CA THR A 221 -17.45 -4.17 9.92
C THR A 221 -18.38 -5.21 10.56
N ILE A 222 -18.11 -5.66 11.78
CA ILE A 222 -18.95 -6.64 12.49
C ILE A 222 -20.36 -6.10 12.75
N ILE A 223 -20.48 -4.81 13.08
CA ILE A 223 -21.74 -4.16 13.45
C ILE A 223 -22.59 -3.83 12.22
N ALA A 224 -21.99 -3.64 11.05
CA ALA A 224 -22.67 -3.25 9.81
C ALA A 224 -23.96 -4.04 9.50
N PRO A 225 -24.00 -5.39 9.53
CA PRO A 225 -25.22 -6.17 9.26
C PRO A 225 -26.23 -6.20 10.43
N LEU A 226 -25.86 -5.69 11.61
CA LEU A 226 -26.77 -5.60 12.77
C LEU A 226 -27.61 -4.32 12.74
N CYS A 227 -27.19 -3.32 11.97
CA CYS A 227 -27.97 -2.12 11.73
C CYS A 227 -29.15 -2.47 10.82
N GLY A 228 -30.37 -2.23 11.30
CA GLY A 228 -31.60 -2.47 10.53
C GLY A 228 -31.70 -1.60 9.27
N SER A 229 -32.87 -1.57 8.63
CA SER A 229 -33.06 -1.08 7.27
C SER A 229 -32.96 0.45 7.04
N SER A 230 -32.33 1.22 7.94
CA SER A 230 -32.27 2.69 7.81
C SER A 230 -31.03 3.15 7.04
N VAL A 231 -31.23 4.07 6.08
CA VAL A 231 -30.13 4.71 5.33
C VAL A 231 -29.17 5.44 6.26
N ILE A 232 -29.69 6.08 7.30
CA ILE A 232 -28.90 6.87 8.25
C ILE A 232 -27.96 5.97 9.04
N THR A 233 -28.44 4.80 9.48
CA THR A 233 -27.58 3.84 10.18
C THR A 233 -26.53 3.27 9.25
N HIS A 234 -26.87 3.05 7.98
CA HIS A 234 -25.93 2.58 6.98
C HIS A 234 -24.81 3.58 6.68
N ILE A 235 -25.16 4.86 6.48
CA ILE A 235 -24.18 5.95 6.33
C ILE A 235 -23.32 6.10 7.59
N GLY A 236 -23.92 5.94 8.78
CA GLY A 236 -23.22 6.07 10.06
C GLY A 236 -22.08 5.08 10.23
N TYR A 237 -22.34 3.77 10.06
CA TYR A 237 -21.29 2.77 10.19
C TYR A 237 -20.28 2.88 9.02
N ALA A 238 -20.73 3.20 7.82
CA ALA A 238 -19.88 3.33 6.63
C ALA A 238 -18.90 4.50 6.81
N SER A 239 -19.38 5.60 7.38
CA SER A 239 -18.54 6.75 7.75
C SER A 239 -17.53 6.37 8.83
N LEU A 240 -17.94 5.61 9.86
CA LEU A 240 -17.05 5.13 10.93
C LEU A 240 -15.91 4.26 10.35
N PHE A 241 -16.27 3.26 9.54
CA PHE A 241 -15.31 2.43 8.84
C PHE A 241 -14.39 3.23 7.93
N GLY A 242 -14.93 4.13 7.09
CA GLY A 242 -14.14 4.96 6.19
C GLY A 242 -13.13 5.84 6.93
N PHE A 243 -13.52 6.45 8.04
CA PHE A 243 -12.63 7.28 8.87
C PHE A 243 -11.44 6.49 9.41
N PHE A 244 -11.70 5.36 10.07
CA PHE A 244 -10.64 4.58 10.69
C PHE A 244 -9.80 3.81 9.67
N SER A 245 -10.39 3.34 8.58
CA SER A 245 -9.66 2.73 7.48
C SER A 245 -8.74 3.72 6.76
N GLY A 246 -9.18 4.97 6.56
CA GLY A 246 -8.33 6.03 6.02
C GLY A 246 -7.11 6.29 6.89
N GLY A 247 -7.31 6.37 8.21
CA GLY A 247 -6.24 6.50 9.20
C GLY A 247 -5.26 5.32 9.17
N TYR A 248 -5.78 4.09 9.12
CA TYR A 248 -5.00 2.87 8.98
C TYR A 248 -4.09 2.92 7.75
N VAL A 249 -4.64 3.16 6.55
CA VAL A 249 -3.87 3.16 5.30
C VAL A 249 -2.80 4.26 5.29
N ALA A 250 -3.10 5.42 5.86
CA ALA A 250 -2.09 6.47 6.02
C ALA A 250 -0.94 6.01 6.92
N LEU A 251 -1.26 5.45 8.09
CA LEU A 251 -0.27 5.01 9.07
C LEU A 251 0.57 3.80 8.63
N THR A 252 0.09 2.96 7.70
CA THR A 252 0.79 1.73 7.26
C THR A 252 2.23 1.97 6.87
N SER A 253 2.52 2.94 6.00
CA SER A 253 3.90 3.15 5.55
C SER A 253 4.78 3.82 6.61
N ILE A 254 4.19 4.58 7.54
CA ILE A 254 4.92 5.24 8.63
C ILE A 254 5.33 4.23 9.69
N VAL A 255 4.40 3.38 10.11
CA VAL A 255 4.71 2.28 11.04
C VAL A 255 5.70 1.32 10.40
N LEU A 256 5.61 1.10 9.08
CA LEU A 256 6.61 0.32 8.37
C LEU A 256 8.01 0.96 8.45
N VAL A 257 8.14 2.27 8.22
CA VAL A 257 9.42 2.99 8.43
C VAL A 257 9.93 2.80 9.85
N ASP A 258 9.06 2.88 10.86
CA ASP A 258 9.43 2.71 12.27
C ASP A 258 9.94 1.27 12.57
N ILE A 259 9.51 0.26 11.80
CA ILE A 259 9.92 -1.15 11.97
C ILE A 259 11.20 -1.50 11.21
N VAL A 260 11.31 -1.12 9.93
CA VAL A 260 12.42 -1.54 9.05
C VAL A 260 13.49 -0.47 8.83
N GLY A 261 13.19 0.78 9.19
CA GLY A 261 14.02 1.94 8.89
C GLY A 261 13.82 2.49 7.47
N LYS A 262 14.18 3.76 7.28
CA LYS A 262 13.98 4.48 6.00
C LYS A 262 14.73 3.85 4.82
N ASN A 263 15.93 3.32 5.06
CA ASN A 263 16.82 2.81 4.01
C ASN A 263 16.27 1.58 3.28
N LYS A 264 15.43 0.79 3.96
CA LYS A 264 14.79 -0.41 3.39
C LYS A 264 13.29 -0.23 3.14
N LEU A 265 12.80 1.01 3.18
CA LEU A 265 11.37 1.29 3.06
C LEU A 265 10.81 0.81 1.72
N SER A 266 11.48 1.11 0.61
CA SER A 266 11.03 0.74 -0.73
C SER A 266 10.86 -0.78 -0.87
N ASP A 267 11.90 -1.53 -0.47
CA ASP A 267 11.93 -2.99 -0.56
C ASP A 267 10.85 -3.62 0.34
N ALA A 268 10.77 -3.16 1.59
CA ALA A 268 9.80 -3.67 2.56
C ALA A 268 8.35 -3.32 2.17
N PHE A 269 8.12 -2.12 1.64
CA PHE A 269 6.80 -1.69 1.19
C PHE A 269 6.37 -2.48 -0.06
N GLY A 270 7.31 -2.81 -0.95
CA GLY A 270 7.06 -3.69 -2.10
C GLY A 270 6.63 -5.09 -1.67
N VAL A 271 7.36 -5.72 -0.75
CA VAL A 271 6.98 -7.03 -0.18
C VAL A 271 5.62 -6.95 0.53
N LEU A 272 5.37 -5.90 1.30
CA LEU A 272 4.09 -5.69 1.98
C LEU A 272 2.93 -5.59 0.97
N LEU A 273 3.09 -4.80 -0.09
CA LEU A 273 2.08 -4.63 -1.15
C LEU A 273 1.83 -5.93 -1.92
N LEU A 274 2.85 -6.78 -2.11
CA LEU A 274 2.67 -8.10 -2.71
C LEU A 274 1.68 -8.95 -1.90
N PHE A 275 1.88 -9.06 -0.58
CA PHE A 275 0.99 -9.83 0.28
C PHE A 275 -0.41 -9.19 0.38
N ILE A 276 -0.51 -7.86 0.45
CA ILE A 276 -1.80 -7.15 0.39
C ILE A 276 -2.52 -7.47 -0.94
N GLY A 277 -1.81 -7.46 -2.07
CA GLY A 277 -2.38 -7.79 -3.38
C GLY A 277 -2.91 -9.22 -3.45
N ILE A 278 -2.15 -10.19 -2.92
CA ILE A 278 -2.60 -11.60 -2.81
C ILE A 278 -3.85 -11.70 -1.93
N ALA A 279 -3.85 -11.04 -0.76
CA ALA A 279 -5.00 -11.02 0.13
C ALA A 279 -6.26 -10.49 -0.57
N THR A 280 -6.16 -9.37 -1.28
CA THR A 280 -7.31 -8.79 -2.00
C THR A 280 -7.77 -9.68 -3.16
N ALA A 281 -6.84 -10.27 -3.91
CA ALA A 281 -7.16 -11.16 -5.03
C ALA A 281 -7.92 -12.43 -4.57
N ILE A 282 -7.56 -12.98 -3.41
CA ILE A 282 -8.21 -14.14 -2.81
C ILE A 282 -9.50 -13.74 -2.06
N GLY A 283 -9.49 -12.58 -1.41
CA GLY A 283 -10.59 -12.10 -0.57
C GLY A 283 -11.90 -11.96 -1.33
N THR A 284 -11.89 -11.37 -2.53
CA THR A 284 -13.11 -11.14 -3.33
C THR A 284 -13.79 -12.46 -3.76
N PRO A 285 -13.10 -13.46 -4.32
CA PRO A 285 -13.69 -14.78 -4.59
C PRO A 285 -14.20 -15.50 -3.34
N ILE A 286 -13.49 -15.43 -2.21
CA ILE A 286 -13.97 -16.05 -0.95
C ILE A 286 -15.27 -15.37 -0.52
N VAL A 287 -15.32 -14.05 -0.56
CA VAL A 287 -16.52 -13.26 -0.26
C VAL A 287 -17.70 -13.69 -1.14
N GLY A 288 -17.47 -13.85 -2.45
CA GLY A 288 -18.49 -14.34 -3.39
C GLY A 288 -18.94 -15.78 -3.10
N ALA A 289 -18.00 -16.71 -2.89
CA ALA A 289 -18.33 -18.09 -2.56
C ALA A 289 -19.10 -18.21 -1.23
N MET A 290 -18.79 -17.35 -0.25
CA MET A 290 -19.56 -17.27 1.00
C MET A 290 -20.98 -16.75 0.76
N ARG A 291 -21.17 -15.79 -0.13
CA ARG A 291 -22.51 -15.32 -0.51
C ARG A 291 -23.37 -16.47 -1.00
N ASP A 292 -22.83 -17.32 -1.88
CA ASP A 292 -23.54 -18.45 -2.47
C ASP A 292 -23.76 -19.57 -1.43
N ALA A 293 -22.76 -19.86 -0.59
CA ALA A 293 -22.86 -20.91 0.42
C ALA A 293 -23.84 -20.58 1.55
N PHE A 294 -24.01 -19.29 1.88
CA PHE A 294 -24.88 -18.85 2.96
C PHE A 294 -26.27 -18.40 2.49
N SER A 295 -26.61 -18.52 1.19
CA SER A 295 -27.86 -18.01 0.60
C SER A 295 -29.13 -18.49 1.31
N ASP A 296 -29.11 -19.72 1.83
CA ASP A 296 -30.28 -20.38 2.42
C ASP A 296 -30.46 -20.07 3.93
N PHE A 297 -29.52 -19.37 4.56
CA PHE A 297 -29.59 -19.04 5.98
C PHE A 297 -30.49 -17.83 6.25
N THR A 298 -31.05 -17.76 7.47
CA THR A 298 -31.97 -16.67 7.88
C THR A 298 -31.33 -15.27 7.89
N ARG A 299 -30.01 -15.14 7.68
CA ARG A 299 -29.26 -13.88 7.45
C ARG A 299 -27.97 -14.17 6.66
N PRO A 300 -28.03 -14.29 5.33
CA PRO A 300 -26.89 -14.74 4.51
C PRO A 300 -25.67 -13.82 4.64
N PHE A 301 -25.90 -12.51 4.82
CA PHE A 301 -24.83 -11.52 4.90
C PHE A 301 -24.21 -11.37 6.29
N LEU A 302 -24.80 -11.91 7.36
CA LEU A 302 -24.25 -11.72 8.70
C LEU A 302 -22.91 -12.44 8.89
N TRP A 303 -22.78 -13.67 8.38
CA TRP A 303 -21.60 -14.51 8.55
C TRP A 303 -20.35 -13.96 7.86
N PRO A 304 -20.39 -13.51 6.58
CA PRO A 304 -19.24 -12.86 5.95
C PRO A 304 -18.72 -11.67 6.76
N TYR A 305 -19.59 -10.77 7.19
CA TYR A 305 -19.19 -9.59 7.96
C TYR A 305 -18.60 -9.94 9.33
N LEU A 306 -19.15 -10.95 10.01
CA LEU A 306 -18.58 -11.45 11.26
C LEU A 306 -17.18 -12.03 11.07
N ILE A 307 -16.98 -12.88 10.05
CA ILE A 307 -15.70 -13.56 9.80
C ILE A 307 -14.63 -12.55 9.38
N PHE A 308 -14.93 -11.73 8.37
CA PHE A 308 -13.97 -10.75 7.83
C PHE A 308 -13.71 -9.59 8.78
N GLY A 309 -14.73 -9.15 9.53
CA GLY A 309 -14.57 -8.17 10.59
C GLY A 309 -13.73 -8.71 11.75
N SER A 310 -13.95 -9.95 12.18
CA SER A 310 -13.13 -10.61 13.22
C SER A 310 -11.69 -10.81 12.76
N CYS A 311 -11.47 -11.15 11.49
CA CYS A 311 -10.14 -11.23 10.87
C CYS A 311 -9.40 -9.88 10.97
N THR A 312 -10.11 -8.78 10.70
CA THR A 312 -9.59 -7.42 10.83
C THR A 312 -9.27 -7.06 12.28
N VAL A 313 -10.13 -7.41 13.24
CA VAL A 313 -9.85 -7.19 14.67
C VAL A 313 -8.62 -8.00 15.11
N LEU A 314 -8.57 -9.28 14.74
CA LEU A 314 -7.44 -10.17 15.04
C LEU A 314 -6.13 -9.62 14.49
N SER A 315 -6.15 -9.06 13.29
CA SER A 315 -4.97 -8.43 12.70
C SER A 315 -4.40 -7.29 13.55
N GLY A 316 -5.23 -6.55 14.28
CA GLY A 316 -4.80 -5.49 15.18
C GLY A 316 -4.26 -6.06 16.49
N VAL A 317 -4.92 -7.10 17.01
CA VAL A 317 -4.51 -7.78 18.24
C VAL A 317 -3.10 -8.39 18.11
N ILE A 318 -2.78 -8.99 16.98
CA ILE A 318 -1.46 -9.59 16.71
C ILE A 318 -0.34 -8.55 16.86
N LEU A 319 -0.58 -7.29 16.50
CA LEU A 319 0.44 -6.23 16.54
C LEU A 319 0.81 -5.79 17.96
N PHE A 320 -0.03 -6.07 18.97
CA PHE A 320 0.37 -5.86 20.37
C PHE A 320 1.60 -6.68 20.78
N ALA A 321 1.93 -7.76 20.04
CA ALA A 321 3.15 -8.52 20.28
C ALA A 321 4.44 -7.78 19.87
N ILE A 322 4.38 -6.82 18.95
CA ILE A 322 5.57 -6.13 18.41
C ILE A 322 6.39 -5.41 19.52
N PRO A 323 5.79 -4.58 20.40
CA PRO A 323 6.52 -3.93 21.49
C PRO A 323 7.24 -4.92 22.41
N PHE A 324 6.64 -6.07 22.71
CA PHE A 324 7.25 -7.10 23.56
C PHE A 324 8.45 -7.78 22.89
N LEU A 325 8.36 -7.99 21.57
CA LEU A 325 9.44 -8.61 20.78
C LEU A 325 10.62 -7.64 20.58
N GLN A 326 10.34 -6.35 20.40
CA GLN A 326 11.39 -5.34 20.29
C GLN A 326 12.14 -5.15 21.61
N ARG A 327 11.45 -5.26 22.76
CA ARG A 327 12.06 -5.14 24.10
C ARG A 327 13.00 -6.32 24.44
N LYS A 328 12.86 -7.47 23.78
CA LYS A 328 13.69 -8.67 23.99
C LYS A 328 15.01 -8.66 23.19
N LYS A 329 15.19 -7.76 22.22
CA LYS A 329 16.50 -7.54 21.58
C LYS A 329 17.27 -6.52 22.42
N PRO A 330 18.28 -6.90 23.21
CA PRO A 330 19.15 -5.91 23.84
C PRO A 330 19.79 -5.06 22.74
N ASN A 331 19.85 -3.73 22.97
CA ASN A 331 20.43 -2.73 22.08
C ASN A 331 21.87 -3.09 21.68
N GLY A 332 22.04 -3.83 20.58
CA GLY A 332 23.36 -4.13 20.01
C GLY A 332 23.90 -3.07 19.05
N HIS A 333 23.29 -1.89 18.96
CA HIS A 333 23.64 -0.84 17.98
C HIS A 333 23.77 0.57 18.58
N GLN A 334 23.93 0.71 19.90
CA GLN A 334 24.20 2.01 20.53
C GLN A 334 25.65 2.21 20.99
N THR A 335 26.56 1.25 20.73
CA THR A 335 27.93 1.31 21.27
C THR A 335 29.00 1.86 20.31
N GLU A 336 28.73 2.05 19.01
CA GLU A 336 29.77 2.50 18.07
C GLU A 336 29.85 4.02 17.83
N VAL A 337 28.85 4.82 18.24
CA VAL A 337 28.89 6.28 18.02
C VAL A 337 29.54 7.04 19.18
N ASN A 338 29.70 6.42 20.35
CA ASN A 338 30.23 7.10 21.54
C ASN A 338 31.72 6.82 21.85
N VAL A 339 32.46 6.14 20.96
CA VAL A 339 33.90 5.85 21.17
C VAL A 339 34.83 6.72 20.30
N GLU A 340 34.32 7.42 19.29
CA GLU A 340 35.13 8.37 18.48
C GLU A 340 35.07 9.83 18.97
N ALA A 341 34.47 10.09 20.14
CA ALA A 341 34.34 11.42 20.74
C ALA A 341 34.85 11.47 22.18
N SER A 342 35.97 10.81 22.49
CA SER A 342 36.70 10.99 23.76
C SER A 342 38.20 11.06 23.55
#